data_AF-A0A382DV59-F1
#
_entry.id   AF-A0A382DV59-F1
#
_cell.length_a   1.000
_cell.length_b   1.000
_cell.length_c   1.000
_cell.angle_alpha   90.00
_cell.angle_beta   90.00
_cell.angle_gamma   90.00
#
_symmetry.space_group_name_H-M   'P 1'
#
loop_
_entity.id
_entity.type
_entity.pdbx_description
1 polymer ?
#
loop_
_entity_poly.entity_id
_entity_poly.type
_entity_poly.pdbx_seq_one_letter_code
_entity_poly.pdbx_strand_id
1 'polypeptide(L)'
;MLVSVTGSRGFVGSRLTELLKESGHNVIEWDHNINEERDIEKWVPEGCDAVVHLAGYANVRKSIEDPEKYWYNNVELSKNLFHLALKAQKQLLGHFRIIYASSSCAKKWWLS
;
A
#
# COMPACT_ATOMS: atom_id res chain seq x y z
N MET A 1 9.78 -13.50 -7.69
CA MET A 1 8.45 -13.28 -7.08
C MET A 1 7.74 -12.17 -7.83
N LEU A 2 6.41 -12.21 -7.81
CA LEU A 2 5.53 -11.13 -8.23
C LEU A 2 5.14 -10.31 -6.99
N VAL A 3 5.56 -9.05 -6.93
CA VAL A 3 5.37 -8.16 -5.77
C VAL A 3 4.46 -7.00 -6.18
N SER A 4 3.35 -6.82 -5.47
CA SER A 4 2.52 -5.64 -5.62
C SER A 4 3.04 -4.50 -4.75
N VAL A 5 3.17 -3.29 -5.29
CA VAL A 5 3.62 -2.10 -4.55
C VAL A 5 2.55 -1.02 -4.71
N THR A 6 1.86 -0.69 -3.61
CA THR A 6 0.95 0.48 -3.59
C THR A 6 1.72 1.73 -3.19
N GLY A 7 1.34 2.90 -3.71
CA GLY A 7 2.11 4.14 -3.54
C GLY A 7 3.43 4.10 -4.33
N SER A 8 3.45 3.35 -5.43
CA SER A 8 4.65 3.06 -6.24
C SER A 8 5.26 4.29 -6.92
N ARG A 9 4.53 5.40 -7.04
CA ARG A 9 5.06 6.69 -7.55
C ARG A 9 5.40 7.68 -6.43
N GLY A 10 5.18 7.31 -5.17
CA GLY A 10 5.59 8.10 -4.02
C GLY A 10 7.10 8.07 -3.77
N PHE A 11 7.55 8.89 -2.80
CA PHE A 11 8.97 9.07 -2.47
C PHE A 11 9.72 7.75 -2.19
N VAL A 12 9.15 6.87 -1.36
CA VAL A 12 9.74 5.56 -1.05
C VAL A 12 9.42 4.54 -2.13
N GLY A 13 8.20 4.57 -2.67
CA GLY A 13 7.71 3.55 -3.58
C GLY A 13 8.44 3.52 -4.92
N SER A 14 8.84 4.68 -5.46
CA SER A 14 9.56 4.75 -6.73
C SER A 14 10.92 4.06 -6.64
N ARG A 15 11.69 4.38 -5.60
CA ARG A 15 13.01 3.76 -5.38
C ARG A 15 12.91 2.30 -5.02
N LEU A 16 11.93 1.91 -4.19
CA LEU A 16 11.72 0.49 -3.87
C LEU A 16 11.36 -0.32 -5.12
N THR A 17 10.52 0.22 -5.99
CA THR A 17 10.12 -0.43 -7.24
C THR A 17 11.32 -0.69 -8.15
N GLU A 18 12.22 0.29 -8.30
CA GLU A 18 13.48 0.11 -9.04
C GLU A 18 14.34 -1.00 -8.42
N LEU A 19 14.59 -0.94 -7.11
CA LEU A 19 15.43 -1.93 -6.41
C LEU A 19 14.88 -3.36 -6.50
N LEU A 20 13.55 -3.52 -6.41
CA LEU A 20 12.90 -4.82 -6.58
C LEU A 20 13.10 -5.37 -8.00
N LYS A 21 12.93 -4.53 -9.02
CA LYS A 21 13.16 -4.91 -10.43
C LYS A 21 14.63 -5.25 -10.67
N GLU A 22 15.57 -4.43 -10.18
CA GLU A 22 17.02 -4.68 -10.25
C GLU A 22 17.42 -5.98 -9.57
N SER A 23 16.71 -6.36 -8.50
CA SER A 23 16.91 -7.63 -7.78
C SER A 23 16.26 -8.84 -8.47
N GLY A 24 15.65 -8.66 -9.66
CA GLY A 24 15.05 -9.74 -10.45
C GLY A 24 13.60 -10.09 -10.08
N HIS A 25 12.90 -9.23 -9.33
CA HIS A 25 11.48 -9.42 -9.03
C HIS A 25 10.59 -8.77 -10.09
N ASN A 26 9.43 -9.37 -10.35
CA ASN A 26 8.37 -8.74 -11.14
C ASN A 26 7.55 -7.84 -10.21
N VAL A 27 7.30 -6.60 -10.62
CA VAL A 27 6.59 -5.62 -9.80
C VAL A 27 5.28 -5.20 -10.47
N ILE A 28 4.19 -5.28 -9.70
CA ILE A 28 2.89 -4.71 -10.07
C ILE A 28 2.76 -3.38 -9.35
N GLU A 29 2.71 -2.30 -10.12
CA GLU A 29 2.69 -0.94 -9.61
C GLU A 29 1.24 -0.46 -9.43
N TRP A 30 0.88 -0.09 -8.21
CA TRP A 30 -0.39 0.53 -7.85
C TRP A 30 -0.14 1.95 -7.36
N ASP A 31 -0.67 2.94 -8.07
CA ASP A 31 -0.64 4.36 -7.73
C ASP A 31 -1.62 5.13 -8.63
N HIS A 32 -2.40 6.06 -8.07
CA HIS A 32 -3.32 6.88 -8.87
C HIS A 32 -2.60 7.76 -9.91
N ASN A 33 -1.31 8.06 -9.70
CA ASN A 33 -0.53 8.87 -10.64
C ASN A 33 -0.15 8.08 -11.90
N ILE A 34 -0.35 6.76 -11.92
CA ILE A 34 -0.24 5.94 -13.14
C ILE A 34 -1.53 6.10 -13.94
N ASN A 35 -2.67 5.82 -13.30
CA ASN A 35 -4.02 6.12 -13.75
C ASN A 35 -5.02 5.84 -12.61
N GLU A 36 -6.27 6.26 -12.79
CA GLU A 36 -7.36 6.10 -11.81
C GLU A 36 -7.71 4.62 -11.51
N GLU A 37 -7.44 3.70 -12.43
CA GLU A 37 -7.68 2.26 -12.23
C GLU A 37 -6.59 1.60 -11.38
N ARG A 38 -5.49 2.31 -11.09
CA ARG A 38 -4.40 1.86 -10.23
C ARG A 38 -4.42 2.52 -8.84
N ASP A 39 -5.52 3.16 -8.46
CA ASP A 39 -5.70 3.64 -7.09
C ASP A 39 -5.85 2.48 -6.09
N ILE A 40 -5.46 2.70 -4.84
CA ILE A 40 -5.56 1.73 -3.76
C ILE A 40 -7.01 1.28 -3.51
N GLU A 41 -8.01 2.13 -3.72
CA GLU A 41 -9.42 1.78 -3.54
C GLU A 41 -9.83 0.59 -4.42
N LYS A 42 -9.23 0.50 -5.61
CA LYS A 42 -9.47 -0.56 -6.60
C LYS A 42 -8.48 -1.72 -6.49
N TRP A 43 -7.61 -1.71 -5.48
CA TRP A 43 -6.53 -2.70 -5.34
C TRP A 43 -7.08 -4.11 -5.31
N VAL A 44 -6.47 -4.98 -6.12
CA VAL A 44 -6.68 -6.42 -6.08
C VAL A 44 -5.34 -7.17 -6.13
N PRO A 45 -5.27 -8.42 -5.62
CA PRO A 45 -4.01 -9.14 -5.49
C PRO A 45 -3.28 -9.44 -6.82
N GLU A 46 -3.98 -9.52 -7.96
CA GLU A 46 -3.40 -9.83 -9.28
C GLU A 46 -2.42 -11.03 -9.28
N GLY A 47 -2.69 -12.04 -8.44
CA GLY A 47 -1.82 -13.22 -8.31
C GLY A 47 -0.44 -12.94 -7.70
N CYS A 48 -0.21 -11.77 -7.09
CA CYS A 48 1.07 -11.46 -6.45
C CYS A 48 1.35 -12.37 -5.25
N ASP A 49 2.63 -12.61 -5.00
CA ASP A 49 3.12 -13.40 -3.86
C ASP A 49 3.15 -12.57 -2.56
N ALA A 50 3.32 -11.26 -2.71
CA ALA A 50 3.46 -10.32 -1.61
C ALA A 50 2.98 -8.93 -2.02
N VAL A 51 2.53 -8.15 -1.04
CA VAL A 51 2.24 -6.73 -1.18
C VAL A 51 3.11 -5.89 -0.24
N VAL A 52 3.70 -4.82 -0.79
CA VAL A 52 4.31 -3.74 -0.03
C VAL A 52 3.36 -2.54 -0.11
N HIS A 53 2.72 -2.23 1.01
CA HIS A 53 1.71 -1.18 1.10
C HIS A 53 2.32 0.15 1.56
N LEU A 54 2.52 1.08 0.63
CA LEU A 54 3.07 2.42 0.88
C LEU A 54 2.09 3.54 0.49
N ALA A 55 0.94 3.21 -0.10
CA ALA A 55 -0.11 4.20 -0.38
C ALA A 55 -0.66 4.77 0.93
N GLY A 56 -0.49 6.07 1.13
CA GLY A 56 -0.93 6.75 2.33
C GLY A 56 -0.67 8.25 2.25
N TYR A 57 -1.57 9.06 2.79
CA TYR A 57 -1.29 10.48 2.97
C TYR A 57 -0.36 10.67 4.16
N ALA A 58 0.78 11.33 3.93
CA ALA A 58 1.84 11.50 4.93
C ALA A 58 1.90 12.89 5.59
N ASN A 59 1.12 13.87 5.12
CA ASN A 59 1.20 15.24 5.62
C ASN A 59 0.36 15.42 6.89
N VAL A 60 1.02 15.61 8.03
CA VAL A 60 0.34 15.69 9.32
C VAL A 60 -0.54 16.93 9.45
N ARG A 61 -0.06 18.10 9.03
CA ARG A 61 -0.84 19.34 9.21
C ARG A 61 -2.19 19.22 8.48
N LYS A 62 -2.14 18.70 7.26
CA LYS A 62 -3.34 18.38 6.48
C LYS A 62 -4.21 17.29 7.10
N SER A 63 -3.64 16.34 7.85
CA SER A 63 -4.43 15.32 8.57
C SER A 63 -5.21 15.87 9.75
N ILE A 64 -4.79 17.00 10.31
CA ILE A 64 -5.53 17.71 11.35
C ILE A 64 -6.67 18.53 10.72
N GLU A 65 -6.43 19.12 9.56
CA GLU A 65 -7.43 19.89 8.80
C GLU A 65 -8.54 18.99 8.19
N ASP A 66 -8.17 17.82 7.67
CA ASP A 66 -9.08 16.88 7.01
C ASP A 66 -8.86 15.44 7.53
N PRO A 67 -9.26 15.16 8.79
CA PRO A 67 -9.00 13.88 9.43
C PRO A 67 -9.76 12.72 8.79
N GLU A 68 -10.96 12.97 8.25
CA GLU A 68 -11.79 11.93 7.62
C GLU A 68 -11.15 11.40 6.36
N LYS A 69 -10.60 12.27 5.50
CA LYS A 69 -9.86 11.85 4.31
C LYS A 69 -8.64 10.99 4.65
N TYR A 70 -7.90 11.37 5.69
CA TYR A 70 -6.73 10.61 6.14
C TYR A 70 -7.13 9.28 6.75
N TRP A 71 -8.19 9.25 7.55
CA TRP A 71 -8.74 8.01 8.09
C TRP A 71 -9.20 7.07 6.98
N TYR A 72 -10.00 7.57 6.05
CA TYR A 72 -10.50 6.77 4.94
C TYR A 72 -9.36 6.15 4.14
N ASN A 73 -8.41 6.97 3.67
CA ASN A 73 -7.31 6.50 2.84
C ASN A 73 -6.31 5.61 3.59
N ASN A 74 -5.88 6.00 4.79
CA ASN A 74 -4.80 5.31 5.50
C ASN A 74 -5.27 4.17 6.41
N VAL A 75 -6.58 4.08 6.68
CA VAL A 75 -7.15 3.07 7.59
C VAL A 75 -8.18 2.22 6.86
N GLU A 76 -9.24 2.82 6.29
CA GLU A 76 -10.31 2.03 5.67
C GLU A 76 -9.84 1.31 4.39
N LEU A 77 -9.11 1.99 3.51
CA LEU A 77 -8.57 1.35 2.30
C LEU A 77 -7.49 0.30 2.62
N SER A 78 -6.65 0.54 3.63
CA SER A 78 -5.66 -0.44 4.11
C SER A 78 -6.33 -1.69 4.69
N LYS A 79 -7.42 -1.55 5.46
CA LYS A 79 -8.22 -2.69 5.95
C LYS A 79 -8.77 -3.52 4.78
N ASN A 80 -9.30 -2.87 3.75
CA ASN A 80 -9.81 -3.55 2.56
C ASN A 80 -8.70 -4.35 1.85
N LEU A 81 -7.53 -3.73 1.65
CA LEU A 81 -6.36 -4.39 1.09
C LEU A 81 -5.96 -5.62 1.91
N PHE A 82 -5.89 -5.52 3.24
CA PHE A 82 -5.55 -6.64 4.11
C PHE A 82 -6.59 -7.77 4.03
N HIS A 83 -7.87 -7.43 3.96
CA HIS A 83 -8.95 -8.40 3.79
C HIS A 83 -8.84 -9.16 2.47
N LEU A 84 -8.59 -8.44 1.37
CA LEU A 84 -8.40 -9.04 0.05
C LEU A 84 -7.15 -9.91 -0.02
N ALA A 85 -6.04 -9.47 0.60
CA ALA A 85 -4.82 -10.25 0.73
C ALA A 85 -5.05 -11.56 1.52
N LEU A 86 -5.76 -11.50 2.65
CA LEU A 86 -6.12 -12.69 3.44
C LEU A 86 -7.04 -13.65 2.68
N LYS A 87 -7.97 -13.13 1.88
CA LYS A 87 -8.81 -13.97 1.00
C LYS A 87 -7.97 -14.67 -0.06
N ALA A 88 -7.06 -13.95 -0.72
CA ALA A 88 -6.16 -14.53 -1.71
C ALA A 88 -5.26 -15.60 -1.10
N GLN A 89 -4.73 -15.36 0.11
CA GLN A 89 -3.94 -16.33 0.84
C GLN A 89 -4.68 -17.67 1.02
N LYS A 90 -5.95 -17.61 1.44
CA LYS A 90 -6.78 -18.82 1.64
C LYS A 90 -7.01 -19.60 0.34
N GLN A 91 -7.05 -18.92 -0.79
CA GLN A 91 -7.25 -19.54 -2.11
C GLN A 91 -5.97 -20.16 -2.66
N LEU A 92 -4.80 -19.55 -2.39
CA LEU A 92 -3.52 -19.97 -2.94
C LEU A 92 -2.86 -21.15 -2.18
N LEU A 93 -3.48 -21.68 -1.12
CA LEU A 93 -2.92 -22.74 -0.25
C LEU A 93 -1.48 -22.44 0.20
N GLY A 94 -1.14 -21.15 0.35
CA GLY A 94 0.24 -20.67 0.56
C GLY A 94 0.32 -19.48 1.52
N HIS A 95 1.55 -18.99 1.75
CA HIS A 95 1.79 -17.83 2.60
C HIS A 95 1.81 -16.54 1.75
N PHE A 96 0.81 -15.68 1.93
CA PHE A 96 0.79 -14.33 1.36
C PHE A 96 1.46 -13.36 2.33
N ARG A 97 2.46 -12.61 1.88
CA ARG A 97 3.21 -11.68 2.74
C ARG A 97 2.73 -10.25 2.56
N ILE A 98 2.49 -9.56 3.68
CA ILE A 98 2.13 -8.15 3.71
C ILE A 98 3.23 -7.40 4.47
N ILE A 99 3.82 -6.40 3.82
CA ILE A 99 4.64 -5.38 4.46
C ILE A 99 3.87 -4.07 4.31
N TYR A 100 3.68 -3.29 5.37
CA TYR A 100 3.04 -1.98 5.26
C TYR A 100 3.85 -0.94 6.01
N ALA A 101 3.90 0.27 5.46
CA ALA A 101 4.52 1.40 6.14
C ALA A 101 3.55 1.98 7.18
N SER A 102 4.02 2.08 8.42
CA SER A 102 3.33 2.77 9.51
C SER A 102 4.11 4.03 9.90
N SER A 103 3.57 4.81 10.85
CA SER A 103 4.22 6.01 11.37
C SER A 103 4.63 5.81 12.83
N SER A 104 5.77 6.41 13.23
CA SER A 104 6.19 6.47 14.64
C SER A 104 5.16 7.17 15.54
N CYS A 105 4.28 7.97 14.94
CA CYS A 105 3.21 8.68 15.64
C CYS A 105 1.91 7.87 15.74
N ALA A 106 1.89 6.59 15.35
CA ALA A 106 0.69 5.75 15.44
C ALA A 106 0.07 5.70 16.85
N LYS A 107 0.87 5.88 17.89
CA LYS A 107 0.40 5.92 19.29
C LYS A 107 -0.27 7.24 19.69
N LYS A 108 0.08 8.35 19.05
CA LYS A 108 -0.42 9.71 19.31
C LYS A 108 -0.42 10.52 18.02
N TRP A 109 -1.35 10.22 17.12
CA TRP A 109 -1.36 10.74 15.75
C TRP A 109 -1.42 12.28 15.67
N TRP A 110 -2.00 12.93 16.68
CA TRP A 110 -2.08 14.39 16.82
C TRP A 110 -0.80 15.09 17.29
N LEU A 111 0.28 14.35 17.61
CA LEU A 111 1.57 14.93 18.02
C LEU A 111 2.58 15.09 16.86
N SER A 112 2.14 14.84 15.62
CA SER A 112 3.04 14.85 14.47
C SER A 112 3.06 16.20 13.75
#